data_AF-A0A3A6QCN5-F1
#
_entry.id   AF-A0A3A6QCN5-F1
#
_cell.length_a   1.000
_cell.length_b   1.000
_cell.length_c   1.000
_cell.angle_alpha   90.00
_cell.angle_beta   90.00
_cell.angle_gamma   90.00
#
_symmetry.space_group_name_H-M   'P 1'
#
loop_
_entity.id
_entity.type
_entity.pdbx_description
1 polymer ?
#
loop_
_entity_poly.entity_id
_entity_poly.type
_entity_poly.pdbx_seq_one_letter_code
_entity_poly.pdbx_strand_id
1 'polypeptide(L)'
;MADPVATTTPDGVDFGWVMQVTFVVTILVGAPLVALLSTTVELSTWGARANFAIRVGAPIWLTTNVAAYLYAKYKREDAADDEQPDSAESTATDDE
;
A
#
# COMPACT_ATOMS: atom_id res chain seq x y z
N MET A 1 3.23 -0.50 43.11
CA MET A 1 2.84 0.51 42.11
C MET A 1 3.12 -0.10 40.74
N ALA A 2 2.11 -0.23 39.88
CA ALA A 2 2.35 -0.56 38.48
C ALA A 2 2.85 0.72 37.80
N ASP A 3 3.95 0.62 37.06
CA ASP A 3 4.48 1.71 36.25
C ASP A 3 3.44 2.08 35.17
N PRO A 4 3.15 3.36 34.93
CA PRO A 4 2.20 3.76 33.89
C PRO A 4 2.67 3.25 32.54
N VAL A 5 1.88 2.36 31.91
CA VAL A 5 2.11 1.90 30.54
C VAL A 5 2.27 3.12 29.65
N ALA A 6 3.40 3.21 28.96
CA ALA A 6 3.63 4.22 27.94
C ALA A 6 2.58 4.05 26.84
N THR A 7 1.51 4.85 26.92
CA THR A 7 0.48 4.91 25.89
C THR A 7 1.04 5.76 24.76
N THR A 8 1.52 5.11 23.70
CA THR A 8 1.77 5.78 22.43
C THR A 8 0.42 5.93 21.76
N THR A 9 -0.04 7.15 21.46
CA THR A 9 -1.14 7.31 20.49
C THR A 9 -0.54 6.94 19.14
N PRO A 10 -0.88 5.78 18.54
CA PRO A 10 -0.41 5.48 17.19
C PRO A 10 -0.91 6.60 16.29
N ASP A 11 -0.02 7.16 15.46
CA ASP A 11 -0.25 8.30 14.57
C ASP A 11 -1.36 8.03 13.55
N GLY A 12 -2.62 7.91 13.95
CA GLY A 12 -3.81 7.69 13.10
C GLY A 12 -3.80 6.43 12.21
N VAL A 13 -2.69 5.67 12.16
CA VAL A 13 -2.51 4.52 11.29
C VAL A 13 -2.99 3.25 12.00
N ASP A 14 -3.99 2.60 11.41
CA ASP A 14 -4.46 1.30 11.86
C ASP A 14 -3.46 0.21 11.47
N PHE A 15 -2.54 -0.09 12.39
CA PHE A 15 -1.53 -1.13 12.20
C PHE A 15 -2.11 -2.54 12.02
N GLY A 16 -3.30 -2.82 12.57
CA GLY A 16 -4.00 -4.09 12.39
C GLY A 16 -4.48 -4.23 10.95
N TRP A 17 -5.10 -3.17 10.42
CA TRP A 17 -5.50 -3.09 9.03
C TRP A 17 -4.31 -3.16 8.06
N VAL A 18 -3.22 -2.44 8.35
CA VAL A 18 -2.00 -2.47 7.52
C VAL A 18 -1.46 -3.89 7.41
N MET A 19 -1.35 -4.60 8.55
CA MET A 19 -0.87 -5.99 8.58
C MET A 19 -1.80 -6.94 7.83
N GLN A 20 -3.11 -6.76 7.99
CA GLN A 20 -4.10 -7.60 7.29
C GLN A 20 -4.07 -7.38 5.79
N VAL A 21 -4.03 -6.12 5.33
CA VAL A 21 -3.94 -5.76 3.92
C VAL A 21 -2.66 -6.30 3.29
N THR A 22 -1.51 -6.15 3.95
CA THR A 22 -0.25 -6.70 3.41
C THR A 22 -0.30 -8.22 3.30
N PHE A 23 -0.81 -8.92 4.32
CA PHE A 23 -0.97 -10.37 4.26
C PHE A 23 -1.88 -10.81 3.10
N VAL A 24 -3.06 -10.20 2.99
CA VAL A 24 -4.05 -10.53 1.96
C VAL A 24 -3.52 -10.23 0.55
N VAL A 25 -2.92 -9.05 0.34
CA VAL A 25 -2.36 -8.65 -0.96
C VAL A 25 -1.24 -9.61 -1.38
N THR A 26 -0.38 -10.02 -0.45
CA THR A 26 0.73 -10.94 -0.77
C THR A 26 0.22 -12.32 -1.18
N ILE A 27 -0.85 -12.81 -0.55
CA ILE A 27 -1.45 -14.09 -0.91
C ILE A 27 -2.23 -13.99 -2.21
N LEU A 28 -3.15 -13.03 -2.33
CA LEU A 28 -4.07 -12.95 -3.47
C LEU A 28 -3.41 -12.45 -4.75
N VAL A 29 -2.37 -11.64 -4.63
CA VAL A 29 -1.66 -11.07 -5.79
C VAL A 29 -0.30 -11.72 -5.93
N GLY A 30 0.50 -11.75 -4.87
CA GLY A 30 1.87 -12.27 -4.92
C GLY A 30 1.96 -13.74 -5.30
N ALA A 31 1.18 -14.62 -4.66
CA ALA A 31 1.26 -16.05 -4.93
C ALA A 31 0.77 -16.45 -6.35
N PRO A 32 -0.37 -15.95 -6.86
CA PRO A 32 -0.80 -16.21 -8.23
C PRO A 32 0.16 -15.67 -9.29
N LEU A 33 0.75 -14.49 -9.05
CA LEU A 33 1.75 -13.91 -9.94
C LEU A 33 2.96 -14.85 -10.03
N VAL A 34 3.55 -15.25 -8.91
CA VAL A 34 4.69 -16.16 -8.89
C VAL A 34 4.35 -17.51 -9.55
N ALA A 35 3.17 -18.06 -9.28
CA ALA A 35 2.71 -19.32 -9.87
C ALA A 35 2.56 -19.22 -11.39
N LEU A 36 1.91 -18.18 -11.89
CA LEU A 36 1.73 -17.94 -13.34
C LEU A 36 3.07 -17.84 -14.05
N LEU A 37 3.99 -17.03 -13.52
CA LEU A 37 5.29 -16.88 -14.16
C LEU A 37 6.10 -18.18 -14.12
N SER A 38 5.98 -19.00 -13.06
CA SER A 38 6.63 -20.31 -12.98
C SER A 38 6.19 -21.33 -14.03
N THR A 39 5.01 -21.19 -14.64
CA THR A 39 4.51 -22.14 -15.65
C THR A 39 5.17 -21.98 -17.02
N THR A 40 5.89 -20.88 -17.25
CA THR A 40 6.28 -20.49 -18.61
C THR A 40 7.62 -21.07 -19.08
N VAL A 41 8.39 -21.75 -18.22
CA VAL A 41 9.77 -22.17 -18.58
C VAL A 41 10.21 -23.48 -17.92
N GLU A 42 10.76 -24.40 -18.71
CA GLU A 42 11.56 -25.52 -18.20
C GLU A 42 12.99 -25.07 -17.89
N LEU A 43 13.35 -25.13 -16.61
CA LEU A 43 14.57 -24.53 -16.06
C LEU A 43 15.64 -25.60 -15.84
N SER A 44 16.10 -26.23 -16.93
CA SER A 44 17.07 -27.33 -16.89
C SER A 44 18.51 -26.88 -16.58
N THR A 45 18.86 -25.61 -16.88
CA THR A 45 20.21 -25.07 -16.68
C THR A 45 20.21 -23.79 -15.84
N TRP A 46 21.35 -23.48 -15.21
CA TRP A 46 21.50 -22.31 -14.35
C TRP A 46 21.38 -20.99 -15.12
N GLY A 47 21.90 -20.92 -16.35
CA GLY A 47 21.76 -19.75 -17.23
C GLY A 47 20.31 -19.48 -17.64
N ALA A 48 19.52 -20.54 -17.88
CA ALA A 48 18.09 -20.41 -18.14
C ALA A 48 17.35 -19.83 -16.92
N ARG A 49 17.74 -20.22 -15.70
CA ARG A 49 17.19 -19.69 -14.45
C ARG A 49 17.45 -18.20 -14.27
N ALA A 50 18.67 -17.75 -14.51
CA ALA A 50 19.02 -16.34 -14.40
C ALA A 50 18.26 -15.48 -15.43
N ASN A 51 18.19 -15.92 -16.69
CA ASN A 51 17.51 -15.16 -17.74
C ASN A 51 15.99 -15.09 -17.51
N PHE A 52 15.40 -16.20 -17.05
CA PHE A 52 14.01 -16.23 -16.61
C PHE A 52 13.76 -15.25 -15.46
N ALA A 53 14.56 -15.30 -14.39
CA ALA A 53 14.41 -14.41 -13.23
C ALA A 53 14.47 -12.92 -13.63
N ILE A 54 15.33 -12.55 -14.58
CA ILE A 54 15.42 -11.16 -15.07
C ILE A 54 14.20 -10.80 -15.91
N ARG A 55 13.81 -11.64 -16.88
CA ARG A 55 12.64 -11.39 -17.76
C ARG A 55 11.32 -11.32 -17.01
N VAL A 56 11.21 -12.06 -15.92
CA VAL A 56 10.02 -12.14 -15.06
C VAL A 56 10.06 -11.09 -13.97
N GLY A 57 11.20 -10.95 -13.31
CA GLY A 57 11.39 -10.02 -12.22
C GLY A 57 11.30 -8.57 -12.67
N ALA A 58 11.87 -8.22 -13.82
CA ALA A 58 11.91 -6.82 -14.26
C ALA A 58 10.51 -6.22 -14.55
N PRO A 59 9.60 -6.86 -15.29
CA PRO A 59 8.25 -6.37 -15.48
C PRO A 59 7.46 -6.30 -14.17
N ILE A 60 7.53 -7.33 -13.33
CA ILE A 60 6.85 -7.34 -12.03
C ILE A 60 7.33 -6.18 -11.17
N TRP A 61 8.65 -6.00 -11.07
CA TRP A 61 9.26 -4.94 -10.27
C TRP A 61 8.86 -3.56 -10.79
N LEU A 62 8.84 -3.37 -12.12
CA LEU A 62 8.40 -2.13 -12.73
C LEU A 62 6.92 -1.87 -12.45
N THR A 63 6.04 -2.84 -12.71
CA THR A 63 4.60 -2.71 -12.45
C THR A 63 4.31 -2.44 -10.99
N THR A 64 5.03 -3.09 -10.07
CA THR A 64 4.87 -2.88 -8.62
C THR A 64 5.29 -1.47 -8.22
N ASN A 65 6.42 -0.97 -8.73
CA ASN A 65 6.85 0.42 -8.46
C ASN A 65 5.88 1.44 -9.05
N VAL A 66 5.41 1.22 -10.28
CA VAL A 66 4.43 2.10 -10.93
C VAL A 66 3.12 2.09 -10.15
N ALA A 67 2.61 0.93 -9.76
CA ALA A 67 1.40 0.82 -8.95
C ALA A 67 1.55 1.50 -7.58
N ALA A 68 2.68 1.30 -6.90
CA ALA A 68 2.96 1.96 -5.63
C ALA A 68 3.05 3.49 -5.78
N TYR A 69 3.70 3.98 -6.84
CA TYR A 69 3.78 5.40 -7.15
C TYR A 69 2.40 6.00 -7.46
N LEU A 70 1.62 5.33 -8.31
CA LEU A 70 0.27 5.78 -8.66
C LEU A 70 -0.67 5.75 -7.45
N TYR A 71 -0.59 4.72 -6.61
CA TYR A 71 -1.35 4.64 -5.37
C TYR A 71 -1.00 5.79 -4.42
N ALA A 72 0.29 6.06 -4.23
CA ALA A 72 0.74 7.18 -3.41
C ALA A 72 0.34 8.54 -3.99
N LYS A 73 0.34 8.69 -5.32
CA LYS A 73 -0.09 9.89 -6.01
C LYS A 73 -1.59 10.12 -5.85
N TYR A 74 -2.40 9.10 -6.15
CA TYR A 74 -3.86 9.19 -6.07
C TYR A 74 -4.33 9.48 -4.64
N LYS A 75 -3.75 8.82 -3.64
CA LYS A 75 -4.09 9.08 -2.22
C LYS A 75 -3.71 10.50 -1.77
N ARG A 76 -2.72 11.15 -2.39
CA ARG A 76 -2.40 12.57 -2.11
C ARG A 76 -3.39 13.53 -2.76
N GLU A 77 -4.00 13.15 -3.88
CA GLU A 77 -5.03 13.94 -4.56
C GLU A 77 -6.35 13.84 -3.78
N ASP A 78 -6.76 12.65 -3.35
CA ASP A 78 -7.94 12.48 -2.49
C ASP A 78 -7.81 13.27 -1.16
N ALA A 79 -6.63 13.27 -0.54
CA ALA A 79 -6.39 14.02 0.70
C ALA A 79 -6.39 15.55 0.51
N ALA A 80 -6.20 16.06 -0.71
CA ALA A 80 -6.23 17.49 -1.01
C ALA A 80 -7.65 18.01 -1.28
N ASP A 81 -8.58 17.12 -1.69
CA ASP A 81 -9.98 17.46 -1.94
C ASP A 81 -10.84 17.43 -0.66
N ASP A 82 -10.39 16.77 0.42
CA ASP A 82 -11.05 16.76 1.74
C ASP A 82 -10.76 18.00 2.61
N GLU A 83 -9.86 18.92 2.19
CA GLU A 83 -9.64 20.22 2.84
C GLU A 83 -10.65 21.26 2.33
N GLN A 84 -11.95 20.99 2.48
CA GLN A 84 -12.99 22.01 2.35
C GLN A 84 -13.12 22.77 3.68
N PRO A 85 -12.82 24.08 3.74
CA PRO A 85 -13.02 24.87 4.96
C PRO A 85 -14.52 25.14 5.09
N ASP A 86 -15.25 24.20 5.69
CA ASP A 86 -16.67 24.36 6.04
C ASP A 86 -16.82 25.21 7.31
N SER A 87 -16.14 26.35 7.33
CA SER A 87 -16.25 27.40 8.34
C SER A 87 -16.97 28.60 7.73
N ALA A 88 -18.16 28.36 7.17
CA ALA A 88 -19.03 29.40 6.66
C ALA A 88 -20.48 29.19 7.11
N GLU A 89 -20.73 28.73 8.33
CA GLU A 89 -22.06 28.89 8.93
C GLU A 89 -22.02 28.87 10.46
N SER A 90 -22.82 29.74 11.10
CA SER A 90 -22.95 30.02 12.55
C SER A 90 -21.89 30.99 13.10
N THR A 91 -22.15 32.28 13.35
CA THR A 91 -23.32 32.90 13.98
C THR A 91 -23.50 34.34 13.51
N ALA A 92 -24.56 34.63 12.77
CA ALA A 92 -25.25 35.91 12.88
C ALA A 92 -26.32 35.76 13.96
N THR A 93 -26.54 36.83 14.73
CA THR A 93 -27.53 37.00 15.81
C THR A 93 -27.04 36.57 17.20
N ASP A 94 -26.46 37.53 17.94
CA ASP A 94 -27.01 37.91 19.25
C ASP A 94 -26.63 39.37 19.54
N ASP A 95 -27.66 40.17 19.77
CA ASP A 95 -27.67 41.55 20.24
C ASP A 95 -27.00 41.67 21.62
N GLU A 96 -26.17 42.71 21.82
CA GLU A 96 -26.12 43.52 23.05
C GLU A 96 -25.56 44.92 22.77
#